data_AF-L7VXI1-F1
#
_entry.id   AF-L7VXI1-F1
#
_cell.length_a   1.000
_cell.length_b   1.000
_cell.length_c   1.000
_cell.angle_alpha   90.00
_cell.angle_beta   90.00
_cell.angle_gamma   90.00
#
_symmetry.space_group_name_H-M   'P 1'
#
loop_
_entity.id
_entity.type
_entity.pdbx_description
1 polymer ?
#
loop_
_entity_poly.entity_id
_entity_poly.type
_entity_poly.pdbx_seq_one_letter_code
_entity_poly.pdbx_strand_id
1 'polypeptide(L)'
;MLPLSLVQSGQFSAAVPVSGTAAPCASSHTHNRYAENVAMMTYPRSPKVLLGGIAHLARLIDKVKLRQAGQIQDYNYLTVGFDKYLIDFLQIDPKAFEQRVLAGGSDDELLTWVRTNSRALSDQEIAQWSQGLLTSGPKDDATRQRYQGRLQEVATKRGVPVASLPPASTWVEAIELDEGRI
;
A
#
# COMPACT_ATOMS: atom_id res chain seq x y z
N MET A 1 -13.24 -28.95 -68.20
CA MET A 1 -13.60 -30.25 -68.78
C MET A 1 -14.00 -31.18 -67.65
N LEU A 2 -15.29 -31.54 -67.58
CA LEU A 2 -15.89 -32.64 -66.80
C LEU A 2 -16.04 -33.87 -67.75
N PRO A 3 -16.59 -35.05 -67.37
CA PRO A 3 -16.84 -35.72 -66.08
C PRO A 3 -16.52 -37.26 -66.11
N LEU A 4 -16.79 -38.01 -65.02
CA LEU A 4 -17.45 -39.34 -65.04
C LEU A 4 -17.93 -39.69 -63.60
N SER A 5 -19.24 -39.56 -63.29
CA SER A 5 -20.24 -40.62 -62.96
C SER A 5 -19.79 -41.65 -61.89
N LEU A 6 -20.58 -42.09 -60.90
CA LEU A 6 -21.97 -42.53 -60.96
C LEU A 6 -22.49 -42.88 -59.53
N VAL A 7 -23.68 -42.37 -59.19
CA VAL A 7 -24.83 -42.98 -58.46
C VAL A 7 -24.58 -43.99 -57.32
N GLN A 8 -25.09 -43.70 -56.12
CA GLN A 8 -26.13 -44.56 -55.53
C GLN A 8 -27.10 -43.82 -54.60
N SER A 9 -28.36 -44.14 -54.81
CA SER A 9 -29.58 -43.58 -54.25
C SER A 9 -29.94 -44.23 -52.91
N GLY A 10 -30.63 -43.50 -52.04
CA GLY A 10 -31.24 -44.08 -50.84
C GLY A 10 -31.95 -43.04 -49.97
N GLN A 11 -33.16 -42.66 -50.35
CA GLN A 11 -34.11 -41.91 -49.53
C GLN A 11 -35.00 -42.87 -48.75
N PHE A 12 -35.24 -42.62 -47.45
CA PHE A 12 -36.47 -42.84 -46.68
C PHE A 12 -36.28 -42.09 -45.34
N SER A 13 -36.78 -40.86 -45.21
CA SER A 13 -38.15 -40.44 -44.81
C SER A 13 -38.49 -40.73 -43.34
N ALA A 14 -38.46 -39.68 -42.52
CA ALA A 14 -39.40 -39.47 -41.42
C ALA A 14 -39.50 -37.96 -41.16
N ALA A 15 -40.73 -37.46 -41.10
CA ALA A 15 -41.07 -36.05 -41.01
C ALA A 15 -41.81 -35.77 -39.68
N VAL A 16 -41.42 -34.68 -38.99
CA VAL A 16 -42.23 -33.71 -38.18
C VAL A 16 -42.72 -34.18 -36.79
N PRO A 17 -42.97 -33.32 -35.75
CA PRO A 17 -43.00 -31.82 -35.65
C PRO A 17 -42.01 -31.20 -34.61
N VAL A 18 -41.52 -29.96 -34.81
CA VAL A 18 -42.04 -28.62 -34.41
C VAL A 18 -42.01 -28.28 -32.90
N SER A 19 -41.21 -27.23 -32.63
CA SER A 19 -41.26 -26.23 -31.55
C SER A 19 -40.91 -26.59 -30.11
N GLY A 20 -39.74 -26.10 -29.70
CA GLY A 20 -39.37 -25.86 -28.31
C GLY A 20 -38.21 -24.86 -28.27
N THR A 21 -38.52 -23.57 -28.34
CA THR A 21 -37.56 -22.49 -28.09
C THR A 21 -37.13 -22.48 -26.63
N ALA A 22 -35.83 -22.65 -26.35
CA ALA A 22 -35.15 -21.98 -25.24
C ALA A 22 -33.62 -22.10 -25.41
N ALA A 23 -32.97 -20.95 -25.54
CA ALA A 23 -31.53 -20.78 -25.60
C ALA A 23 -30.84 -21.13 -24.25
N PRO A 24 -29.53 -21.44 -24.25
CA PRO A 24 -28.85 -22.03 -23.11
C PRO A 24 -28.56 -21.03 -21.98
N CYS A 25 -28.87 -21.42 -20.74
CA CYS A 25 -28.28 -20.80 -19.55
C CYS A 25 -26.80 -21.15 -19.49
N ALA A 26 -25.95 -20.28 -20.04
CA ALA A 26 -24.54 -20.24 -19.71
C ALA A 26 -24.42 -19.69 -18.27
N SER A 27 -24.19 -20.56 -17.29
CA SER A 27 -23.70 -20.13 -15.98
C SER A 27 -22.26 -19.64 -16.15
N SER A 28 -22.14 -18.33 -16.29
CA SER A 28 -20.88 -17.60 -16.21
C SER A 28 -20.25 -17.86 -14.84
N HIS A 29 -19.22 -18.70 -14.81
CA HIS A 29 -18.20 -18.61 -13.78
C HIS A 29 -17.51 -17.24 -13.92
N THR A 30 -18.08 -16.22 -13.27
CA THR A 30 -17.33 -15.00 -12.97
C THR A 30 -16.30 -15.36 -11.90
N HIS A 31 -15.19 -15.98 -12.35
CA HIS A 31 -13.95 -15.87 -11.60
C HIS A 31 -13.69 -14.38 -11.45
N ASN A 32 -13.70 -13.94 -10.20
CA ASN A 32 -13.45 -12.57 -9.79
C ASN A 32 -12.02 -12.18 -10.19
N ARG A 33 -11.84 -11.83 -11.46
CA ARG A 33 -10.56 -11.41 -12.06
C ARG A 33 -10.02 -10.10 -11.46
N TYR A 34 -10.78 -9.45 -10.57
CA TYR A 34 -10.32 -8.29 -9.81
C TYR A 34 -9.39 -8.66 -8.64
N ALA A 35 -9.40 -9.92 -8.18
CA ALA A 35 -8.54 -10.34 -7.07
C ALA A 35 -7.11 -10.73 -7.50
N GLU A 36 -6.89 -11.10 -8.78
CA GLU A 36 -5.60 -11.64 -9.24
C GLU A 36 -4.57 -10.59 -9.68
N ASN A 37 -4.95 -9.32 -9.84
CA ASN A 37 -4.04 -8.29 -10.40
C ASN A 37 -3.92 -7.01 -9.56
N VAL A 38 -4.36 -6.99 -8.30
CA VAL A 38 -3.83 -5.99 -7.37
C VAL A 38 -2.43 -6.48 -7.01
N ALA A 39 -1.42 -6.02 -7.74
CA ALA A 39 -0.03 -6.14 -7.29
C ALA A 39 -0.03 -5.79 -5.80
N MET A 40 0.33 -6.75 -4.93
CA MET A 40 0.34 -6.58 -3.48
C MET A 40 1.17 -5.34 -3.17
N MET A 41 0.49 -4.20 -3.00
CA MET A 41 1.13 -2.90 -2.91
C MET A 41 1.96 -2.94 -1.64
N THR A 42 3.27 -3.04 -1.80
CA THR A 42 4.16 -3.34 -0.69
C THR A 42 4.34 -2.05 0.09
N TYR A 43 3.57 -1.90 1.17
CA TYR A 43 3.73 -0.80 2.09
C TYR A 43 4.86 -1.09 3.07
N PRO A 44 5.62 -0.06 3.49
CA PRO A 44 6.52 -0.21 4.63
C PRO A 44 5.69 -0.48 5.89
N ARG A 45 6.32 -1.00 6.95
CA ARG A 45 5.66 -1.26 8.24
C ARG A 45 4.89 -0.04 8.76
N SER A 46 3.90 -0.29 9.61
CA SER A 46 3.11 0.77 10.24
C SER A 46 4.01 1.72 11.03
N PRO A 47 3.73 3.05 11.04
CA PRO A 47 4.40 3.97 11.96
C PRO A 47 4.29 3.57 13.44
N LYS A 48 3.27 2.77 13.78
CA LYS A 48 3.01 2.24 15.13
C LYS A 48 3.95 1.11 15.53
N VAL A 49 4.63 0.47 14.58
CA VAL A 49 5.64 -0.55 14.89
C VAL A 49 6.89 0.14 15.42
N LEU A 50 7.13 -0.02 16.73
CA LEU A 50 8.29 0.56 17.39
C LEU A 50 9.53 -0.30 17.16
N LEU A 51 10.65 0.34 16.86
CA LEU A 51 11.96 -0.30 16.87
C LEU A 51 12.82 0.37 17.93
N GLY A 52 13.17 -0.37 18.99
CA GLY A 52 13.91 0.18 20.14
C GLY A 52 13.16 1.29 20.88
N GLY A 53 11.82 1.26 20.86
CA GLY A 53 10.94 2.29 21.44
C GLY A 53 10.67 3.48 20.51
N ILE A 54 11.34 3.57 19.36
CA ILE A 54 11.23 4.70 18.44
C ILE A 54 10.14 4.41 17.40
N ALA A 55 9.07 5.21 17.41
CA ALA A 55 8.03 5.16 16.38
C ALA A 55 8.59 5.54 15.01
N HIS A 56 7.97 5.05 13.93
CA HIS A 56 8.35 5.35 12.54
C HIS A 56 9.76 4.88 12.10
N LEU A 57 10.65 4.43 12.99
CA LEU A 57 12.01 3.98 12.62
C LEU A 57 11.99 2.73 11.75
N ALA A 58 11.27 1.69 12.17
CA ALA A 58 11.07 0.46 11.37
C ALA A 58 10.50 0.78 9.98
N ARG A 59 9.52 1.69 9.94
CA ARG A 59 8.91 2.16 8.69
C ARG A 59 9.91 2.89 7.80
N LEU A 60 10.75 3.76 8.36
CA LEU A 60 11.75 4.49 7.59
C LEU A 60 12.81 3.55 7.00
N ILE A 61 13.24 2.53 7.74
CA ILE A 61 14.12 1.47 7.24
C ILE A 61 13.49 0.77 6.04
N ASP A 62 12.21 0.38 6.14
CA ASP A 62 11.51 -0.26 5.03
C ASP A 62 11.37 0.67 3.84
N LYS A 63 11.08 1.96 4.07
CA LYS A 63 11.02 2.95 2.99
C LYS A 63 12.33 3.02 2.20
N VAL A 64 13.48 3.01 2.88
CA VAL A 64 14.78 2.97 2.19
C VAL A 64 14.90 1.72 1.32
N LYS A 65 14.56 0.55 1.86
CA LYS A 65 14.65 -0.74 1.15
C LYS A 65 13.70 -0.80 -0.06
N LEU A 66 12.45 -0.38 0.12
CA LEU A 66 11.43 -0.36 -0.94
C LEU A 66 11.78 0.65 -2.03
N ARG A 67 12.35 1.80 -1.65
CA ARG A 67 12.84 2.81 -2.59
C ARG A 67 13.95 2.25 -3.46
N GLN A 68 14.94 1.59 -2.86
CA GLN A 68 16.03 0.93 -3.61
C GLN A 68 15.50 -0.13 -4.58
N ALA A 69 14.41 -0.82 -4.22
CA ALA A 69 13.76 -1.82 -5.06
C ALA A 69 12.83 -1.21 -6.15
N GLY A 70 12.69 0.13 -6.22
CA GLY A 70 11.78 0.79 -7.15
C GLY A 70 10.29 0.58 -6.85
N GLN A 71 9.95 0.18 -5.61
CA GLN A 71 8.59 -0.17 -5.20
C GLN A 71 7.80 1.00 -4.61
N ILE A 72 8.47 2.10 -4.28
CA ILE A 72 7.84 3.37 -3.87
C ILE A 72 8.47 4.54 -4.62
N GLN A 73 7.69 5.59 -4.87
CA GLN A 73 8.15 6.80 -5.56
C GLN A 73 9.03 7.68 -4.64
N ASP A 74 9.92 8.46 -5.26
CA ASP A 74 10.89 9.36 -4.57
C ASP A 74 10.25 10.54 -3.83
N TYR A 75 8.96 10.80 -4.02
CA TYR A 75 8.32 12.00 -3.52
C TYR A 75 8.45 12.08 -1.98
N ASN A 76 8.96 13.21 -1.49
CA ASN A 76 8.98 13.57 -0.07
C ASN A 76 9.83 12.65 0.85
N TYR A 77 10.74 11.84 0.30
CA TYR A 77 11.63 10.96 1.05
C TYR A 77 12.68 11.74 1.86
N LEU A 78 12.82 11.45 3.16
CA LEU A 78 13.77 12.04 4.13
C LEU A 78 13.73 13.58 4.32
N THR A 79 13.00 14.30 3.49
CA THR A 79 13.06 15.78 3.39
C THR A 79 11.84 16.47 3.97
N VAL A 80 10.74 15.75 4.19
CA VAL A 80 9.52 16.28 4.80
C VAL A 80 8.83 15.23 5.69
N GLY A 81 7.76 15.65 6.37
CA GLY A 81 6.88 14.76 7.13
C GLY A 81 7.60 14.02 8.27
N PHE A 82 7.14 12.81 8.56
CA PHE A 82 7.68 11.99 9.65
C PHE A 82 9.12 11.54 9.44
N ASP A 83 9.56 11.34 8.18
CA ASP A 83 10.94 10.96 7.91
C ASP A 83 11.90 12.06 8.35
N LYS A 84 11.67 13.30 7.90
CA LYS A 84 12.49 14.45 8.30
C LYS A 84 12.41 14.66 9.81
N TYR A 85 11.22 14.57 10.39
CA TYR A 85 11.03 14.79 11.82
C TYR A 85 11.78 13.76 12.68
N LEU A 86 11.83 12.50 12.24
CA LEU A 86 12.63 11.46 12.89
C LEU A 86 14.14 11.73 12.74
N ILE A 87 14.61 12.07 11.55
CA ILE A 87 16.03 12.35 11.31
C ILE A 87 16.51 13.57 12.10
N ASP A 88 15.72 14.66 12.12
CA ASP A 88 16.00 15.86 12.91
C ASP A 88 16.05 15.54 14.42
N PHE A 89 15.14 14.70 14.92
CA PHE A 89 15.09 14.29 16.32
C PHE A 89 16.32 13.48 16.73
N LEU A 90 16.75 12.55 15.87
CA LEU A 90 17.93 11.72 16.08
C LEU A 90 19.24 12.49 15.85
N GLN A 91 19.19 13.60 15.08
CA GLN A 91 20.35 14.36 14.61
C GLN A 91 21.36 13.51 13.82
N ILE A 92 20.85 12.63 12.96
CA ILE A 92 21.67 11.79 12.08
C ILE A 92 21.75 12.42 10.69
N ASP A 93 22.90 12.29 10.01
CA ASP A 93 22.98 12.66 8.60
C ASP A 93 22.08 11.73 7.74
N PRO A 94 21.12 12.27 6.96
CA PRO A 94 20.19 11.46 6.19
C PRO A 94 20.87 10.50 5.21
N LYS A 95 22.00 10.89 4.60
CA LYS A 95 22.72 10.06 3.64
C LYS A 95 23.45 8.92 4.34
N ALA A 96 24.06 9.18 5.49
CA ALA A 96 24.69 8.14 6.31
C ALA A 96 23.67 7.10 6.79
N PHE A 97 22.49 7.55 7.21
CA PHE A 97 21.39 6.65 7.57
C PHE A 97 20.98 5.76 6.39
N GLU A 98 20.73 6.36 5.22
CA GLU A 98 20.36 5.62 4.01
C GLU A 98 21.43 4.59 3.62
N GLN A 99 22.70 5.00 3.56
CA GLN A 99 23.82 4.10 3.26
C GLN A 99 23.90 2.94 4.25
N ARG A 100 23.71 3.21 5.54
CA ARG A 100 23.72 2.16 6.56
C ARG A 100 22.61 1.13 6.33
N VAL A 101 21.39 1.58 6.02
CA VAL A 101 20.26 0.68 5.78
C VAL A 101 20.49 -0.16 4.52
N LEU A 102 21.05 0.45 3.46
CA LEU A 102 21.37 -0.24 2.21
C LEU A 102 22.50 -1.25 2.33
N ALA A 103 23.41 -1.09 3.31
CA ALA A 103 24.40 -2.11 3.64
C ALA A 103 23.78 -3.40 4.21
N GLY A 104 22.47 -3.40 4.52
CA GLY A 104 21.74 -4.55 5.04
C GLY A 104 21.92 -4.74 6.55
N GLY A 105 21.41 -5.87 7.05
CA GLY A 105 21.43 -6.23 8.46
C GLY A 105 20.04 -6.36 9.07
N SER A 106 20.00 -6.90 10.28
CA SER A 106 18.80 -7.08 11.08
C SER A 106 18.32 -5.74 11.67
N ASP A 107 17.08 -5.70 12.14
CA ASP A 107 16.54 -4.54 12.83
C ASP A 107 17.36 -4.19 14.09
N ASP A 108 17.91 -5.18 14.81
CA ASP A 108 18.73 -4.97 16.00
C ASP A 108 20.09 -4.34 15.65
N GLU A 109 20.71 -4.78 14.54
CA GLU A 109 21.97 -4.20 14.05
C GLU A 109 21.79 -2.76 13.56
N LEU A 110 20.66 -2.47 12.92
CA LEU A 110 20.31 -1.12 12.48
C LEU A 110 19.96 -0.21 13.66
N LEU A 111 19.20 -0.72 14.64
CA LEU A 111 18.89 0.00 15.87
C LEU A 111 20.16 0.34 16.66
N THR A 112 21.09 -0.61 16.78
CA THR A 112 22.37 -0.40 17.45
C THR A 112 23.16 0.71 16.75
N TRP A 113 23.21 0.69 15.42
CA TRP A 113 23.86 1.75 14.66
C TRP A 113 23.20 3.11 14.86
N VAL A 114 21.86 3.17 14.83
CA VAL A 114 21.10 4.41 15.07
C VAL A 114 21.43 4.98 16.44
N ARG A 115 21.40 4.17 17.50
CA ARG A 115 21.73 4.62 18.86
C ARG A 115 23.17 5.13 19.00
N THR A 116 24.09 4.56 18.23
CA THR A 116 25.52 4.96 18.26
C THR A 116 25.77 6.26 17.50
N ASN A 117 24.99 6.53 16.45
CA ASN A 117 25.21 7.67 15.54
C ASN A 117 24.21 8.81 15.77
N SER A 118 23.19 8.63 16.60
CA SER A 118 22.30 9.69 17.05
C SER A 118 22.95 10.55 18.13
N ARG A 119 22.35 11.72 18.40
CA ARG A 119 22.58 12.41 19.67
C ARG A 119 22.26 11.48 20.85
N ALA A 120 22.81 11.80 22.02
CA ALA A 120 22.42 11.15 23.26
C ALA A 120 20.92 11.37 23.51
N LEU A 121 20.19 10.26 23.70
CA LEU A 121 18.76 10.20 23.89
C LEU A 121 18.46 9.37 25.13
N SER A 122 17.68 9.91 26.04
CA SER A 122 17.10 9.14 27.14
C SER A 122 15.88 8.33 26.68
N ASP A 123 15.58 7.24 27.38
CA ASP A 123 14.37 6.45 27.13
C ASP A 123 13.10 7.30 27.27
N GLN A 124 13.10 8.29 28.18
CA GLN A 124 12.00 9.23 28.35
C GLN A 124 11.81 10.12 27.13
N GLU A 125 12.88 10.68 26.56
CA GLU A 125 12.78 11.49 25.33
C GLU A 125 12.26 10.65 24.16
N ILE A 126 12.73 9.41 24.02
CA ILE A 126 12.26 8.49 22.98
C ILE A 126 10.77 8.21 23.15
N ALA A 127 10.31 7.93 24.37
CA ALA A 127 8.92 7.65 24.67
C ALA A 127 8.02 8.88 24.39
N GLN A 128 8.43 10.06 24.87
CA GLN A 128 7.69 11.31 24.66
C GLN A 128 7.60 11.68 23.17
N TRP A 129 8.72 11.58 22.44
CA TRP A 129 8.73 11.85 21.01
C TRP A 129 7.85 10.86 20.24
N SER A 130 7.96 9.56 20.54
CA SER A 130 7.19 8.52 19.87
C SER A 130 5.70 8.68 20.14
N GLN A 131 5.31 8.92 21.39
CA GLN A 131 3.91 9.21 21.73
C GLN A 131 3.43 10.46 20.99
N GLY A 132 4.22 11.54 20.99
CA GLY A 132 3.89 12.78 20.30
C GLY A 132 3.68 12.60 18.79
N LEU A 133 4.49 11.76 18.12
CA LEU A 133 4.30 11.41 16.71
C LEU A 133 3.00 10.63 16.50
N LEU A 134 2.77 9.60 17.33
CA LEU A 134 1.61 8.70 17.20
C LEU A 134 0.27 9.41 17.46
N THR A 135 0.26 10.42 18.32
CA THR A 135 -0.94 11.21 18.64
C THR A 135 -1.02 12.53 17.87
N SER A 136 -0.11 12.78 16.92
CA SER A 136 -0.08 14.05 16.18
C SER A 136 -1.24 14.13 15.19
N GLY A 137 -2.10 15.14 15.39
CA GLY A 137 -3.15 15.54 14.46
C GLY A 137 -2.92 16.95 13.88
N PRO A 138 -3.77 17.40 12.95
CA PRO A 138 -3.73 18.77 12.44
C PRO A 138 -4.09 19.78 13.56
N LYS A 139 -3.32 20.87 13.67
CA LYS A 139 -3.39 21.84 14.79
C LYS A 139 -3.84 23.24 14.39
N ASP A 140 -3.81 23.55 13.10
CA ASP A 140 -4.15 24.85 12.52
C ASP A 140 -4.92 24.67 11.20
N ASP A 141 -5.40 25.76 10.60
CA ASP A 141 -6.19 25.71 9.37
C ASP A 141 -5.44 25.08 8.21
N ALA A 142 -4.16 25.42 8.05
CA ALA A 142 -3.33 24.92 6.96
C ALA A 142 -3.10 23.40 7.08
N THR A 143 -2.82 22.90 8.28
CA THR A 143 -2.66 21.46 8.54
C THR A 143 -3.99 20.72 8.45
N ARG A 144 -5.10 21.33 8.87
CA ARG A 144 -6.45 20.76 8.67
C ARG A 144 -6.79 20.61 7.20
N GLN A 145 -6.52 21.62 6.38
CA GLN A 145 -6.71 21.55 4.92
C GLN A 145 -5.86 20.44 4.29
N ARG A 146 -4.56 20.35 4.65
CA ARG A 146 -3.71 19.24 4.19
C ARG A 146 -4.24 17.87 4.61
N TYR A 147 -4.73 17.76 5.84
CA TYR A 147 -5.29 16.52 6.36
C TYR A 147 -6.55 16.10 5.60
N GLN A 148 -7.46 17.05 5.32
CA GLN A 148 -8.65 16.81 4.50
C GLN A 148 -8.28 16.40 3.07
N GLY A 149 -7.28 17.06 2.46
CA GLY A 149 -6.75 16.66 1.17
C GLY A 149 -6.26 15.21 1.16
N ARG A 150 -5.54 14.80 2.22
CA ARG A 150 -5.08 13.42 2.38
C ARG A 150 -6.24 12.43 2.47
N LEU A 151 -7.28 12.72 3.25
CA LEU A 151 -8.48 11.86 3.31
C LEU A 151 -9.19 11.78 1.95
N GLN A 152 -9.23 12.89 1.20
CA GLN A 152 -9.80 12.91 -0.14
C GLN A 152 -9.01 12.04 -1.13
N GLU A 153 -7.68 12.01 -1.05
CA GLU A 153 -6.85 11.10 -1.84
C GLU A 153 -7.18 9.64 -1.53
N VAL A 154 -7.28 9.28 -0.25
CA VAL A 154 -7.61 7.92 0.19
C VAL A 154 -9.01 7.52 -0.27
N ALA A 155 -9.99 8.42 -0.12
CA ALA A 155 -11.36 8.22 -0.59
C ALA A 155 -11.40 7.97 -2.11
N THR A 156 -10.69 8.80 -2.88
CA THR A 156 -10.56 8.67 -4.34
C THR A 156 -9.94 7.32 -4.72
N LYS A 157 -8.83 6.93 -4.08
CA LYS A 157 -8.17 5.64 -4.31
C LYS A 157 -9.08 4.45 -4.02
N ARG A 158 -9.93 4.56 -2.99
CA ARG A 158 -10.90 3.53 -2.61
C ARG A 158 -12.22 3.59 -3.39
N GLY A 159 -12.46 4.63 -4.19
CA GLY A 159 -13.71 4.83 -4.93
C GLY A 159 -14.93 5.09 -4.04
N VAL A 160 -14.74 5.69 -2.86
CA VAL A 160 -15.81 5.97 -1.89
C VAL A 160 -15.83 7.45 -1.50
N PRO A 161 -16.96 7.98 -0.97
CA PRO A 161 -16.97 9.31 -0.35
C PRO A 161 -16.09 9.37 0.91
N VAL A 162 -15.52 10.54 1.21
CA VAL A 162 -14.75 10.76 2.46
C VAL A 162 -15.56 10.40 3.71
N ALA A 163 -16.86 10.70 3.72
CA ALA A 163 -17.77 10.37 4.82
C ALA A 163 -17.94 8.85 5.07
N SER A 164 -17.55 8.00 4.11
CA SER A 164 -17.57 6.54 4.23
C SER A 164 -16.25 5.96 4.73
N LEU A 165 -15.22 6.79 4.92
CA LEU A 165 -13.96 6.35 5.51
C LEU A 165 -14.13 6.13 7.03
N PRO A 166 -13.48 5.09 7.60
CA PRO A 166 -13.28 4.97 9.04
C PRO A 166 -12.78 6.28 9.66
N PRO A 167 -13.22 6.62 10.88
CA PRO A 167 -12.80 7.84 11.55
C PRO A 167 -11.29 7.81 11.79
N ALA A 168 -10.62 8.90 11.39
CA ALA A 168 -9.20 9.12 11.61
C ALA A 168 -9.00 10.58 12.05
N SER A 169 -8.21 10.78 13.08
CA SER A 169 -7.92 12.09 13.69
C SER A 169 -6.43 12.45 13.69
N THR A 170 -5.56 11.47 13.52
CA THR A 170 -4.10 11.63 13.51
C THR A 170 -3.52 11.37 12.13
N TRP A 171 -2.34 11.94 11.87
CA TRP A 171 -1.58 11.66 10.65
C TRP A 171 -1.21 10.17 10.52
N VAL A 172 -0.95 9.51 11.65
CA VAL A 172 -0.71 8.06 11.67
C VAL A 172 -1.96 7.29 11.25
N GLU A 173 -3.15 7.64 11.77
CA GLU A 173 -4.39 6.99 11.35
C GLU A 173 -4.70 7.21 9.86
N ALA A 174 -4.40 8.39 9.30
CA ALA A 174 -4.52 8.62 7.87
C ALA A 174 -3.58 7.71 7.03
N ILE A 175 -2.38 7.40 7.55
CA ILE A 175 -1.47 6.43 6.93
C ILE A 175 -2.02 5.01 7.05
N GLU A 176 -2.46 4.62 8.25
CA GLU A 176 -3.06 3.30 8.49
C GLU A 176 -4.26 3.06 7.58
N LEU A 177 -5.07 4.10 7.39
CA LEU A 177 -6.20 4.08 6.49
C LEU A 177 -5.76 3.97 5.03
N ASP A 178 -4.81 4.77 4.55
CA ASP A 178 -4.35 4.64 3.15
C ASP A 178 -3.76 3.25 2.83
N GLU A 179 -3.12 2.63 3.82
CA GLU A 179 -2.46 1.35 3.70
C GLU A 179 -3.36 0.15 4.07
N GLY A 180 -4.66 0.40 4.28
CA GLY A 180 -5.67 -0.64 4.48
C GLY A 180 -5.57 -1.39 5.81
N ARG A 181 -4.95 -0.78 6.83
CA ARG A 181 -4.85 -1.36 8.18
C ARG A 181 -6.05 -1.02 9.08
N ILE A 182 -6.85 -0.03 8.68
CA ILE A 182 -8.13 0.34 9.27
C ILE A 182 -9.19 0.67 8.20
#